data_AF-A0A2V9GKX3-F1
#
_entry.id   AF-A0A2V9GKX3-F1
#
_cell.length_a   1.000
_cell.length_b   1.000
_cell.length_c   1.000
_cell.angle_alpha   90.00
_cell.angle_beta   90.00
_cell.angle_gamma   90.00
#
_symmetry.space_group_name_H-M   'P 1'
#
loop_
_entity.id
_entity.type
_entity.pdbx_description
1 polymer ?
#
loop_
_entity_poly.entity_id
_entity_poly.type
_entity_poly.pdbx_seq_one_letter_code
_entity_poly.pdbx_strand_id
1 'polypeptide(L)'
;MQRSPQVRYWVVSSGFVFSVMAATAGPEVQFTDITPSAKIDFKHENSATSNKYLLETMGGGVALLDYDNDGRLDIFFTNGAKV
;
A
#
# COMPACT_ATOMS: atom_id res chain seq x y z
N MET A 1 -76.40 -30.36 -15.75
CA MET A 1 -75.39 -29.91 -14.77
C MET A 1 -74.15 -30.78 -14.94
N GLN A 2 -73.15 -30.38 -15.74
CA GLN A 2 -71.80 -30.98 -15.66
C GLN A 2 -70.76 -30.15 -16.45
N ARG A 3 -70.08 -29.28 -15.69
CA ARG A 3 -68.65 -28.88 -15.72
C ARG A 3 -68.04 -28.15 -16.93
N SER A 4 -67.60 -26.94 -16.60
CA SER A 4 -67.01 -25.83 -17.35
C SER A 4 -65.70 -26.13 -18.11
N PRO A 5 -65.36 -25.33 -19.16
CA PRO A 5 -64.10 -25.48 -19.90
C PRO A 5 -62.91 -25.07 -19.03
N GLN A 6 -61.87 -25.90 -19.01
CA GLN A 6 -60.63 -25.63 -18.27
C GLN A 6 -59.71 -24.75 -19.12
N VAL A 7 -59.48 -23.51 -18.70
CA VAL A 7 -58.48 -22.61 -19.31
C VAL A 7 -57.12 -22.90 -18.68
N ARG A 8 -56.15 -23.36 -19.48
CA ARG A 8 -54.75 -23.54 -19.05
C ARG A 8 -53.98 -22.24 -19.28
N TYR A 9 -53.35 -21.75 -18.23
CA TYR A 9 -52.40 -20.64 -18.29
C TYR A 9 -50.98 -21.23 -18.39
N TRP A 10 -50.17 -20.70 -19.30
CA TRP A 10 -48.74 -20.99 -19.36
C TRP A 10 -48.00 -19.86 -18.64
N VAL A 11 -47.24 -20.20 -17.60
CA VAL A 11 -46.28 -19.28 -16.99
C VAL A 11 -44.97 -19.42 -17.75
N VAL A 12 -44.51 -18.34 -18.38
CA VAL A 12 -43.17 -18.27 -18.96
C VAL A 12 -42.28 -17.55 -17.94
N SER A 13 -41.41 -18.29 -17.27
CA SER A 13 -40.39 -17.72 -16.40
C SER A 13 -39.13 -17.42 -17.23
N SER A 14 -38.85 -16.14 -17.48
CA SER A 14 -37.55 -15.72 -17.99
C SER A 14 -36.55 -15.67 -16.83
N GLY A 15 -35.58 -16.57 -16.82
CA GLY A 15 -34.44 -16.50 -15.90
C GLY A 15 -33.40 -15.49 -16.40
N PHE A 16 -33.00 -14.54 -15.55
CA PHE A 16 -31.82 -13.71 -15.77
C PHE A 16 -30.60 -14.42 -15.18
N VAL A 17 -29.52 -14.57 -15.96
CA VAL A 17 -28.23 -15.06 -15.48
C VAL A 17 -27.31 -13.86 -15.28
N PHE A 18 -26.86 -13.63 -14.05
CA PHE A 18 -25.80 -12.67 -13.75
C PHE A 18 -24.44 -13.37 -13.87
N SER A 19 -23.58 -12.86 -14.75
CA SER A 19 -22.19 -13.28 -14.83
C SER A 19 -21.33 -12.34 -13.97
N VAL A 20 -20.60 -12.89 -13.02
CA VAL A 20 -19.57 -12.14 -12.27
C VAL A 20 -18.30 -12.14 -13.12
N MET A 21 -17.91 -10.96 -13.60
CA MET A 21 -16.61 -10.76 -14.23
C MET A 21 -15.53 -10.83 -13.14
N ALA A 22 -14.56 -11.73 -13.29
CA ALA A 22 -13.39 -11.76 -12.42
C ALA A 22 -12.54 -10.51 -12.68
N ALA A 23 -12.20 -9.77 -11.62
CA ALA A 23 -11.24 -8.67 -11.72
C ALA A 23 -9.85 -9.25 -11.99
N THR A 24 -9.17 -8.77 -13.02
CA THR A 24 -7.75 -9.06 -13.23
C THR A 24 -6.95 -8.44 -12.08
N ALA A 25 -6.17 -9.25 -11.37
CA ALA A 25 -5.18 -8.73 -10.43
C ALA A 25 -4.19 -7.86 -11.21
N GLY A 26 -3.85 -6.69 -10.67
CA GLY A 26 -2.79 -5.85 -11.22
C GLY A 26 -1.42 -6.55 -11.12
N PRO A 27 -0.40 -6.05 -11.83
CA PRO A 27 0.94 -6.59 -11.70
C PRO A 27 1.40 -6.55 -10.23
N GLU A 28 2.05 -7.63 -9.81
CA GLU A 28 2.62 -7.74 -8.46
C GLU A 28 3.83 -6.81 -8.33
N VAL A 29 3.81 -5.90 -7.36
CA VAL A 29 4.93 -5.02 -7.04
C VAL A 29 5.92 -5.78 -6.17
N GLN A 30 7.15 -5.97 -6.67
CA GLN A 30 8.24 -6.58 -5.91
C GLN A 30 9.20 -5.50 -5.40
N PHE A 31 9.56 -5.58 -4.12
CA PHE A 31 10.57 -4.73 -3.51
C PHE A 31 11.86 -5.52 -3.31
N THR A 32 13.01 -4.90 -3.59
CA THR A 32 14.34 -5.47 -3.34
C THR A 32 15.09 -4.57 -2.38
N ASP A 33 15.61 -5.14 -1.29
CA ASP A 33 16.49 -4.42 -0.38
C ASP A 33 17.89 -4.28 -1.01
N ILE A 34 18.27 -3.03 -1.29
CA ILE A 34 19.60 -2.68 -1.82
C ILE A 34 20.51 -2.04 -0.76
N THR A 35 20.03 -1.90 0.48
CA THR A 35 20.78 -1.29 1.59
C THR A 35 22.19 -1.89 1.74
N PRO A 36 22.38 -3.23 1.70
CA PRO A 36 23.70 -3.84 1.80
C PRO A 36 24.63 -3.52 0.63
N SER A 37 24.12 -3.55 -0.61
CA SER A 37 24.93 -3.30 -1.81
C SER A 37 25.26 -1.82 -2.00
N ALA A 38 24.35 -0.94 -1.54
CA ALA A 38 24.56 0.50 -1.48
C ALA A 38 25.47 0.93 -0.32
N LYS A 39 25.86 0.00 0.57
CA LYS A 39 26.69 0.26 1.78
C LYS A 39 26.08 1.32 2.71
N ILE A 40 24.75 1.33 2.83
CA ILE A 40 24.04 2.22 3.76
C ILE A 40 23.85 1.46 5.07
N ASP A 41 24.38 1.98 6.17
CA ASP A 41 24.28 1.39 7.52
C ASP A 41 23.64 2.35 8.54
N PHE A 42 23.01 3.42 8.06
CA PHE A 42 22.39 4.44 8.88
C PHE A 42 21.33 3.86 9.83
N LYS A 43 21.42 4.24 11.10
CA LYS A 43 20.43 3.93 12.12
C LYS A 43 19.89 5.22 12.71
N HIS A 44 18.58 5.41 12.62
CA HIS A 44 17.90 6.51 13.29
C HIS A 44 17.87 6.24 14.80
N GLU A 45 18.32 7.21 15.59
CA GLU A 45 18.27 7.18 17.04
C GLU A 45 17.37 8.33 17.50
N ASN A 46 16.51 8.08 18.49
CA ASN A 46 15.55 9.07 18.95
C ASN A 46 15.89 9.67 20.33
N SER A 47 17.04 9.30 20.90
CA SER A 47 17.47 9.71 22.25
C SER A 47 16.37 9.53 23.31
N ALA A 48 15.74 8.34 23.32
CA ALA A 48 14.64 8.04 24.23
C ALA A 48 14.97 8.32 25.71
N THR A 49 14.05 8.98 26.41
CA THR A 49 14.15 9.28 27.85
C THR A 49 12.93 8.76 28.61
N SER A 50 13.02 8.70 29.94
CA SER A 50 11.87 8.35 30.79
C SER A 50 10.71 9.35 30.67
N ASN A 51 11.02 10.59 30.30
CA ASN A 51 10.06 11.68 30.22
C ASN A 51 9.26 11.67 28.90
N LYS A 52 9.68 10.86 27.92
CA LYS A 52 8.96 10.60 26.66
C LYS A 52 8.52 11.88 25.95
N TYR A 53 9.48 12.76 25.66
CA TYR A 53 9.18 14.01 24.99
C TYR A 53 8.61 13.77 23.59
N LEU A 54 7.74 14.67 23.12
CA LEU A 54 7.13 14.56 21.78
C LEU A 54 8.17 14.44 20.67
N LEU A 55 9.32 15.12 20.83
CA LEU A 55 10.44 15.04 19.89
C LEU A 55 11.03 13.62 19.76
N GLU A 56 10.98 12.79 20.82
CA GLU A 56 11.48 11.42 20.79
C GLU A 56 10.60 10.47 19.94
N THR A 57 9.36 10.88 19.64
CA THR A 57 8.46 10.11 18.76
C THR A 57 8.55 10.53 17.30
N MET A 58 9.21 11.66 17.01
CA MET A 58 9.38 12.14 15.65
C MET A 58 10.42 11.27 14.95
N GLY A 59 10.06 10.72 13.79
CA GLY A 59 11.01 10.00 12.96
C GLY A 59 12.05 10.92 12.34
N GLY A 60 13.16 10.34 11.89
CA GLY A 60 14.12 11.02 11.02
C GLY A 60 13.53 11.30 9.63
N GLY A 61 14.37 11.86 8.78
CA GLY A 61 14.07 12.16 7.39
C GLY A 61 15.27 11.87 6.50
N VAL A 62 15.01 11.82 5.20
CA VAL A 62 16.03 11.64 4.17
C VAL A 62 15.86 12.72 3.10
N ALA A 63 16.97 13.23 2.59
CA ALA A 63 17.01 14.13 1.44
C ALA A 63 17.97 13.56 0.39
N LEU A 64 17.64 13.81 -0.88
CA LEU A 64 18.50 13.57 -2.03
C LEU A 64 18.86 14.92 -2.64
N LEU A 65 20.15 15.22 -2.73
CA LEU A 65 20.66 16.48 -3.27
C LEU A 65 22.10 16.28 -3.73
N ASP A 66 22.51 17.02 -4.75
CA ASP A 66 23.92 17.09 -5.17
C ASP A 66 24.61 18.18 -4.32
N TYR A 67 25.33 17.76 -3.26
CA TYR A 67 25.89 18.68 -2.28
C TYR A 67 27.23 19.28 -2.74
N ASP A 68 28.06 18.49 -3.42
CA ASP A 68 29.38 18.90 -3.87
C ASP A 68 29.46 19.26 -5.36
N ASN A 69 28.33 19.17 -6.06
CA ASN A 69 28.15 19.54 -7.46
C ASN A 69 28.96 18.66 -8.42
N ASP A 70 29.10 17.36 -8.09
CA ASP A 70 29.75 16.35 -8.93
C ASP A 70 28.77 15.68 -9.94
N GLY A 71 27.49 16.05 -9.89
CA GLY A 71 26.43 15.53 -10.74
C GLY A 71 25.83 14.22 -10.24
N ARG A 72 26.18 13.76 -9.03
CA ARG A 72 25.55 12.63 -8.34
C ARG A 72 24.67 13.15 -7.21
N LEU A 73 23.58 12.42 -6.94
CA LEU A 73 22.77 12.71 -5.77
C LEU A 73 23.41 12.08 -4.53
N ASP A 74 23.68 12.90 -3.54
CA ASP A 74 24.04 12.49 -2.20
C ASP A 74 22.79 12.17 -1.37
N ILE A 75 22.97 11.25 -0.42
CA ILE A 75 21.94 10.86 0.54
C ILE A 75 22.26 11.54 1.87
N PHE A 76 21.34 12.36 2.36
CA PHE A 76 21.45 12.99 3.68
C PHE A 76 20.36 12.47 4.61
N PHE A 77 20.74 11.98 5.79
CA PHE A 77 19.81 11.53 6.84
C PHE A 77 19.76 12.53 7.98
N THR A 78 18.57 12.88 8.46
CA THR A 78 18.42 13.65 9.69
C THR A 78 18.44 12.73 10.91
N ASN A 79 19.17 13.12 11.94
CA ASN A 79 19.18 12.44 13.22
C ASN A 79 18.99 13.45 14.35
N GLY A 80 17.84 13.39 15.03
CA GLY A 80 17.49 14.27 16.15
C GLY A 80 18.11 13.85 17.48
N ALA A 81 19.02 12.88 17.47
CA ALA A 81 19.70 12.36 18.64
C ALA A 81 21.12 12.88 18.81
N LYS A 82 21.61 12.77 20.03
CA LYS A 82 23.04 12.90 20.31
C LYS A 82 23.77 11.69 19.71
N VAL A 83 24.65 11.95 18.73
CA VAL A 83 25.57 10.98 18.14
C VAL A 83 26.86 10.86 18.94
#